data_AF-A0AAW9HQ47-F1
#
_entry.id   AF-A0AAW9HQ47-F1
#
_cell.length_a   1.000
_cell.length_b   1.000
_cell.length_c   1.000
_cell.angle_alpha   90.00
_cell.angle_beta   90.00
_cell.angle_gamma   90.00
#
_symmetry.space_group_name_H-M   'P 1'
#
loop_
_entity.id
_entity.type
_entity.pdbx_description
1 polymer ?
#
loop_
_entity_poly.entity_id
_entity_poly.type
_entity_poly.pdbx_seq_one_letter_code
_entity_poly.pdbx_strand_id
1 'polypeptide(L)'
;MIDYKGRIFRAVRGFTTEVHFGKQSKHLPGQQGYDPKRSPITLDITQIQALVELKAGTGEWWGKNREVIDCGVIVGLYRDVRTGKSRPTSRATIHYSQTGCHLVPAHPLTRS
;
A
#
# COMPACT_ATOMS: atom_id res chain seq x y z
N MET A 1 -3.73 -20.39 -4.24
CA MET A 1 -4.70 -19.28 -4.10
C MET A 1 -5.09 -19.21 -2.64
N ILE A 2 -4.95 -18.05 -1.98
CA ILE A 2 -5.47 -17.89 -0.61
C ILE A 2 -6.99 -17.97 -0.72
N ASP A 3 -7.60 -18.90 0.02
CA ASP A 3 -9.05 -18.98 0.13
C ASP A 3 -9.55 -17.81 1.00
N TYR A 4 -10.12 -16.81 0.34
CA TYR A 4 -10.63 -15.59 0.98
C TYR A 4 -12.03 -15.77 1.61
N LYS A 5 -12.72 -16.90 1.38
CA LYS A 5 -14.06 -17.09 1.92
C LYS A 5 -14.00 -17.37 3.43
N GLY A 6 -14.27 -16.34 4.23
CA GLY A 6 -14.48 -16.46 5.68
C GLY A 6 -13.38 -15.88 6.56
N ARG A 7 -12.31 -15.32 5.99
CA ARG A 7 -11.29 -14.62 6.79
C ARG A 7 -11.84 -13.27 7.26
N ILE A 8 -11.90 -13.09 8.57
CA ILE A 8 -12.23 -11.80 9.18
C ILE A 8 -10.97 -10.96 9.24
N PHE A 9 -10.95 -9.86 8.49
CA PHE A 9 -9.89 -8.86 8.57
C PHE A 9 -10.18 -7.90 9.72
N ARG A 10 -9.13 -7.51 10.46
CA ARG A 10 -9.28 -6.53 11.53
C ARG A 10 -9.65 -5.15 10.98
N ALA A 11 -10.28 -4.33 11.81
CA ALA A 11 -10.61 -2.95 11.47
C ALA A 11 -9.63 -1.97 12.14
N VAL A 12 -9.26 -0.91 11.42
CA VAL A 12 -8.48 0.23 11.91
C VAL A 12 -9.27 1.50 11.61
N ARG A 13 -9.62 2.26 12.67
CA ARG A 13 -10.50 3.44 12.58
C ARG A 13 -11.82 3.18 11.82
N GLY A 14 -12.38 1.98 11.97
CA GLY A 14 -13.61 1.58 11.28
C GLY A 14 -13.42 1.14 9.82
N PHE A 15 -12.18 1.04 9.33
CA PHE A 15 -11.88 0.53 7.99
C PHE A 15 -11.26 -0.87 8.07
N THR A 16 -11.71 -1.78 7.21
CA THR A 16 -11.10 -3.12 7.10
C THR A 16 -9.67 -3.05 6.58
N THR A 17 -8.81 -3.96 7.04
CA THR A 17 -7.44 -4.19 6.52
C THR A 17 -7.40 -5.14 5.32
N GLU A 18 -8.55 -5.51 4.77
CA GLU A 18 -8.64 -6.28 3.54
C GLU A 18 -8.12 -5.48 2.34
N VAL A 19 -7.17 -6.04 1.60
CA VAL A 19 -6.63 -5.42 0.40
C VAL A 19 -7.60 -5.63 -0.76
N HIS A 20 -8.08 -4.52 -1.32
CA HIS A 20 -8.95 -4.54 -2.48
C HIS A 20 -8.13 -4.69 -3.77
N PHE A 21 -8.11 -5.89 -4.34
CA PHE A 21 -7.29 -6.25 -5.51
C PHE A 21 -7.41 -5.26 -6.67
N GLY A 22 -8.63 -4.89 -7.08
CA GLY A 22 -8.82 -3.98 -8.22
C GLY A 22 -8.29 -2.55 -7.98
N LYS A 23 -8.06 -2.15 -6.73
CA LYS A 23 -7.41 -0.87 -6.40
C LYS A 23 -5.89 -1.06 -6.34
N GLN A 24 -5.44 -2.18 -5.80
CA GLN A 24 -4.03 -2.53 -5.72
C GLN A 24 -3.39 -2.77 -7.09
N SER A 25 -4.10 -3.38 -8.04
CA SER A 25 -3.60 -3.73 -9.38
C SER A 25 -3.11 -2.53 -10.18
N LYS A 26 -3.61 -1.32 -9.89
CA LYS A 26 -3.14 -0.06 -10.48
C LYS A 26 -1.67 0.27 -10.17
N HIS A 27 -1.13 -0.34 -9.11
CA HIS A 27 0.24 -0.17 -8.67
C HIS A 27 1.13 -1.38 -8.97
N LEU A 28 0.59 -2.49 -9.46
CA LEU A 28 1.33 -3.74 -9.72
C LEU A 28 1.76 -3.81 -11.19
N PRO A 29 3.04 -3.64 -11.53
CA PRO A 29 3.52 -3.81 -12.90
C PRO A 29 3.16 -5.21 -13.44
N GLY A 30 2.79 -5.26 -14.72
CA GLY A 30 2.39 -6.52 -15.39
C GLY A 30 0.92 -6.92 -15.18
N GLN A 31 0.15 -6.18 -14.37
CA GLN A 31 -1.31 -6.35 -14.29
C GLN A 31 -2.02 -5.49 -15.33
N GLN A 32 -3.15 -5.96 -15.86
CA GLN A 32 -3.95 -5.26 -16.88
C GLN A 32 -4.32 -3.82 -16.46
N GLY A 33 -4.49 -3.57 -15.16
CA GLY A 33 -4.88 -2.27 -14.61
C GLY A 33 -3.72 -1.32 -14.26
N TYR A 34 -2.47 -1.70 -14.51
CA TYR A 34 -1.29 -0.92 -14.11
C TYR A 34 -1.23 0.45 -14.81
N ASP A 35 -1.03 1.51 -14.01
CA ASP A 35 -0.82 2.87 -14.52
C ASP A 35 0.66 3.26 -14.35
N PRO A 36 1.45 3.35 -15.44
CA PRO A 36 2.88 3.66 -15.36
C PRO A 36 3.19 5.07 -14.84
N LYS A 37 2.18 5.94 -14.69
CA LYS A 37 2.35 7.26 -14.07
C LYS A 37 2.35 7.18 -12.55
N ARG A 38 1.99 6.04 -11.95
CA ARG A 38 1.93 5.82 -10.49
C ARG A 38 3.25 5.28 -9.95
N SER A 39 3.39 5.33 -8.63
CA SER A 39 4.43 4.62 -7.90
C SER A 39 4.20 3.10 -8.02
N PRO A 40 5.13 2.33 -8.62
CA PRO A 40 5.00 0.88 -8.73
C PRO A 40 5.34 0.20 -7.40
N ILE A 41 4.52 -0.79 -7.04
CA ILE A 41 4.78 -1.72 -5.94
C ILE A 41 5.44 -2.97 -6.53
N THR A 42 6.47 -3.50 -5.86
CA THR A 42 7.23 -4.66 -6.34
C THR A 42 6.86 -5.95 -5.62
N LEU A 43 6.03 -5.85 -4.58
CA LEU A 43 5.55 -6.97 -3.79
C LEU A 43 4.32 -7.61 -4.44
N ASP A 44 4.15 -8.91 -4.23
CA ASP A 44 2.92 -9.60 -4.64
C ASP A 44 1.75 -9.30 -3.69
N ILE A 45 0.54 -9.68 -4.10
CA ILE A 45 -0.69 -9.38 -3.34
C ILE A 45 -0.70 -10.00 -1.95
N THR A 46 -0.06 -11.16 -1.76
CA THR A 46 -0.02 -11.87 -0.48
C THR A 46 0.93 -11.17 0.50
N GLN A 47 2.07 -10.71 0.00
CA GLN A 47 3.02 -9.89 0.77
C GLN A 47 2.40 -8.55 1.16
N ILE A 48 1.66 -7.92 0.25
CA ILE A 48 0.94 -6.67 0.53
C ILE A 48 -0.10 -6.88 1.62
N GLN A 49 -0.92 -7.93 1.53
CA GLN A 49 -1.92 -8.25 2.55
C GLN A 49 -1.29 -8.48 3.93
N ALA A 50 -0.19 -9.26 3.99
CA ALA A 50 0.53 -9.50 5.23
C ALA A 50 1.11 -8.21 5.84
N LEU A 51 1.67 -7.32 5.01
CA LEU A 51 2.20 -6.03 5.47
C LEU A 51 1.10 -5.12 6.03
N VAL A 52 -0.05 -5.03 5.35
CA VAL A 52 -1.19 -4.24 5.84
C VAL A 52 -1.66 -4.80 7.19
N GLU A 53 -1.82 -6.12 7.32
CA GLU A 53 -2.25 -6.73 8.59
C GLU A 53 -1.25 -6.46 9.71
N LEU A 54 0.05 -6.53 9.43
CA LEU A 54 1.10 -6.29 10.42
C LEU A 54 1.22 -4.81 10.83
N LYS A 55 1.08 -3.89 9.88
CA LYS A 55 1.48 -2.48 10.06
C LYS A 55 0.33 -1.48 10.16
N ALA A 56 -0.89 -1.84 9.76
CA ALA A 56 -2.04 -0.93 9.90
C ALA A 56 -2.23 -0.49 11.37
N GLY A 57 -2.46 0.81 11.57
CA GLY A 57 -2.58 1.45 12.88
C GLY A 57 -1.26 1.78 13.59
N THR A 58 -0.10 1.57 12.97
CA THR A 58 1.23 1.84 13.57
C THR A 58 1.89 3.12 13.06
N GLY A 59 1.36 3.71 12.00
CA GLY A 59 1.94 4.82 11.27
C GLY A 59 1.33 6.19 11.57
N GLU A 60 1.74 7.16 10.76
CA GLU A 60 1.30 8.54 10.85
C GLU A 60 0.04 8.76 10.01
N TRP A 61 -1.00 9.34 10.61
CA TRP A 61 -2.29 9.55 9.96
C TRP A 61 -2.38 10.90 9.25
N TRP A 62 -2.82 10.85 7.99
CA TRP A 62 -3.07 12.02 7.16
C TRP A 62 -4.57 12.09 6.83
N GLY A 63 -5.30 12.86 7.63
CA GLY A 63 -6.76 12.93 7.55
C GLY A 63 -7.44 11.65 8.08
N LYS A 64 -8.62 11.33 7.54
CA LYS A 64 -9.48 10.27 8.09
C LYS A 64 -9.11 8.86 7.64
N ASN A 65 -8.56 8.70 6.44
CA ASN A 65 -8.46 7.41 5.76
C ASN A 65 -7.10 7.15 5.09
N ARG A 66 -6.04 7.84 5.52
CA ARG A 66 -4.68 7.62 5.02
C ARG A 66 -3.72 7.49 6.18
N GLU A 67 -2.86 6.49 6.10
CA GLU A 67 -1.85 6.19 7.10
C GLU A 67 -0.53 5.92 6.41
N VAL A 68 0.53 6.60 6.81
CA VAL A 68 1.89 6.37 6.30
C VAL A 68 2.65 5.48 7.29
N ILE A 69 2.99 4.28 6.86
CA ILE A 69 3.69 3.26 7.63
C ILE A 69 5.13 3.06 7.13
N ASP A 70 6.01 2.55 8.00
CA ASP A 70 7.27 1.95 7.59
C ASP A 70 7.14 0.42 7.58
N CYS A 71 7.28 -0.16 6.39
CA CYS A 71 7.15 -1.60 6.19
C CYS A 71 8.41 -2.37 6.63
N GLY A 72 9.55 -1.68 6.85
CA GLY A 72 10.83 -2.32 7.21
C GLY A 72 11.50 -3.09 6.08
N VAL A 73 10.85 -3.18 4.92
CA VAL A 73 11.37 -3.77 3.67
C VAL A 73 11.06 -2.84 2.52
N ILE A 74 11.86 -2.88 1.45
CA ILE A 74 11.56 -2.11 0.24
C ILE A 74 10.27 -2.64 -0.38
N VAL A 75 9.25 -1.79 -0.46
CA VAL A 75 7.93 -2.15 -1.00
C VAL A 75 7.79 -1.85 -2.49
N GLY A 76 8.63 -0.96 -3.01
CA GLY A 76 8.60 -0.54 -4.39
C GLY A 76 9.29 0.80 -4.60
N LEU A 77 8.87 1.53 -5.63
CA LEU A 77 9.45 2.80 -6.00
C LEU A 77 8.45 3.92 -5.76
N TYR A 78 8.85 4.92 -4.98
CA TYR A 78 8.16 6.20 -4.92
C TYR A 78 8.50 7.01 -6.17
N ARG A 79 7.48 7.42 -6.93
CA ARG A 79 7.63 8.32 -8.09
C ARG A 79 7.28 9.76 -7.69
N ASP A 80 8.26 10.64 -7.78
CA ASP A 80 8.05 12.08 -7.60
C ASP A 80 7.32 12.64 -8.83
N VAL A 81 6.11 13.18 -8.62
CA VAL A 81 5.24 13.66 -9.70
C VAL A 81 5.75 14.92 -10.40
N ARG A 82 6.61 15.70 -9.73
CA ARG A 82 7.14 16.96 -10.24
C ARG A 82 8.38 16.74 -11.10
N THR A 83 9.24 15.79 -10.71
CA THR A 83 10.51 15.52 -11.38
C THR A 83 10.49 14.26 -12.24
N GLY A 84 9.47 13.40 -12.08
CA GLY A 84 9.38 12.09 -12.74
C GLY A 84 10.36 11.05 -12.21
N LYS A 85 11.24 11.39 -11.26
CA LYS A 85 12.26 10.51 -10.71
C LYS A 85 11.63 9.49 -9.74
N SER A 86 12.15 8.26 -9.80
CA SER A 86 11.74 7.17 -8.92
C SER A 86 12.83 6.85 -7.90
N ARG A 87 12.45 6.51 -6.66
CA ARG A 87 13.38 6.10 -5.59
C ARG A 87 12.83 4.88 -4.85
N PRO A 88 13.67 3.86 -4.53
CA PRO A 88 13.27 2.79 -3.63
C PRO A 88 12.79 3.34 -2.29
N THR A 89 11.78 2.72 -1.71
CA THR A 89 11.21 3.14 -0.42
C THR A 89 10.72 1.94 0.38
N SER A 90 10.92 1.99 1.70
CA SER A 90 10.24 1.09 2.65
C SER A 90 8.95 1.70 3.20
N ARG A 91 8.68 2.98 2.90
CA ARG A 91 7.49 3.67 3.37
C ARG A 91 6.34 3.46 2.40
N ALA A 92 5.15 3.31 2.95
CA ALA A 92 3.93 3.18 2.17
C ALA A 92 2.77 3.89 2.83
N THR A 93 1.87 4.43 2.01
CA THR A 93 0.57 4.92 2.45
C THR A 93 -0.46 3.81 2.31
N ILE A 94 -1.12 3.42 3.39
CA ILE A 94 -2.36 2.65 3.34
C ILE A 94 -3.49 3.63 3.06
N HIS A 95 -4.18 3.42 1.94
CA HIS A 95 -5.38 4.16 1.57
C HIS A 95 -6.62 3.33 1.92
N TYR A 96 -7.34 3.75 2.96
CA TYR A 96 -8.55 3.08 3.41
C TYR A 96 -9.80 3.56 2.67
N SER A 97 -10.77 2.66 2.51
CA SER A 97 -12.10 2.96 1.97
C SER A 97 -13.14 1.98 2.49
N GLN A 98 -14.42 2.22 2.17
CA GLN A 98 -15.51 1.33 2.56
C GLN A 98 -15.41 -0.08 1.95
N THR A 99 -14.73 -0.22 0.81
CA THR A 99 -14.57 -1.51 0.11
C THR A 99 -13.21 -2.15 0.35
N GLY A 100 -12.49 -1.75 1.41
CA GLY A 100 -11.13 -2.22 1.71
C GLY A 100 -10.05 -1.18 1.46
N CYS A 101 -8.79 -1.61 1.50
CA CYS A 101 -7.64 -0.73 1.40
C CYS A 101 -6.70 -1.10 0.23
N HIS A 102 -5.75 -0.23 -0.05
CA HIS A 102 -4.61 -0.51 -0.92
C HIS A 102 -3.36 0.20 -0.42
N LEU A 103 -2.21 -0.35 -0.77
CA LEU A 103 -0.88 0.11 -0.36
C LEU A 103 -0.20 0.83 -1.52
N VAL A 104 0.30 2.04 -1.27
CA VAL A 104 0.97 2.89 -2.27
C VAL A 104 2.36 3.28 -1.75
N PRO A 105 3.45 3.09 -2.51
CA PRO A 105 4.77 3.55 -2.08
C PRO A 105 4.78 5.05 -1.76
N ALA A 106 5.32 5.40 -0.59
CA ALA A 106 5.35 6.76 -0.06
C ALA A 106 6.76 7.34 -0.09
N HIS A 107 6.84 8.67 0.02
CA HIS A 107 8.11 9.40 -0.03
C HIS A 107 9.09 8.84 1.04
N PRO A 108 10.30 8.40 0.65
CA PRO A 108 11.27 7.89 1.61
C PRO A 108 11.68 9.01 2.57
N LEU A 109 11.87 8.69 3.85
CA LEU A 109 12.58 9.63 4.73
C LEU A 109 14.03 9.64 4.26
N THR A 110 14.55 10.81 3.90
CA THR A 110 15.99 11.01 3.86
C THR A 110 16.48 10.79 5.29
N ARG A 111 17.13 9.65 5.56
CA ARG A 111 17.94 9.53 6.76
C ARG A 111 19.11 10.50 6.55
N SER A 112 19.11 11.56 7.35
CA SER A 112 20.24 12.49 7.46
C SER A 112 21.41 11.79 8.13
#